data_AF-A0A0F8VUY2-F1
#
_entry.id   AF-A0A0F8VUY2-F1
#
_cell.length_a   1.000
_cell.length_b   1.000
_cell.length_c   1.000
_cell.angle_alpha   90.00
_cell.angle_beta   90.00
_cell.angle_gamma   90.00
#
_symmetry.space_group_name_H-M   'P 1'
#
loop_
_entity.id
_entity.type
_entity.pdbx_description
1 polymer ?
#
loop_
_entity_poly.entity_id
_entity_poly.type
_entity_poly.pdbx_seq_one_letter_code
_entity_poly.pdbx_strand_id
1 'polypeptide(L)' 'MGEPTFRDPKTAFDEAIASGRLSDTPGTDNYAGRYMYMGTWLDVDAFKHRDTREYLPATN' A
#
# COMPACT_ATOMS: atom_id res chain seq x y z
N MET A 1 8.54 12.84 12.35
CA MET A 1 7.88 12.36 11.11
C MET A 1 6.86 13.41 10.73
N GLY A 2 6.82 13.84 9.47
CA GLY A 2 5.78 14.76 8.99
C GLY A 2 4.39 14.11 9.02
N GLU A 3 3.35 14.93 8.90
CA GLU A 3 1.97 14.45 8.77
C GLU A 3 1.79 13.73 7.42
N PRO A 4 1.03 12.61 7.38
CA PRO A 4 0.71 11.96 6.10
C PRO A 4 -0.10 12.89 5.21
N THR A 5 0.19 12.87 3.92
CA THR A 5 -0.71 13.41 2.91
C THR A 5 -1.65 12.30 2.41
N PHE A 6 -2.85 12.67 2.00
CA PHE A 6 -3.82 11.73 1.46
C PHE A 6 -4.08 12.06 -0.01
N ARG A 7 -3.64 11.17 -0.89
CA ARG A 7 -4.07 11.11 -2.28
C ARG A 7 -5.20 10.10 -2.46
N ASP A 8 -5.76 10.08 -3.66
CA ASP A 8 -6.81 9.13 -4.03
C ASP A 8 -6.34 7.68 -3.78
N PRO A 9 -7.04 6.92 -2.91
CA PRO A 9 -6.63 5.57 -2.56
C PRO A 9 -6.59 4.64 -3.77
N LYS A 10 -7.52 4.79 -4.72
CA LYS A 10 -7.54 3.94 -5.92
C LYS A 10 -6.24 4.15 -6.72
N THR A 11 -5.84 5.39 -6.91
CA THR A 11 -4.62 5.75 -7.63
C THR A 11 -3.38 5.24 -6.90
N ALA A 12 -3.34 5.29 -5.57
CA ALA A 12 -2.25 4.68 -4.78
C ALA A 12 -2.17 3.14 -4.97
N PHE A 13 -3.31 2.45 -4.91
CA PHE A 13 -3.36 1.00 -5.15
C PHE A 13 -2.97 0.64 -6.58
N ASP A 14 -3.48 1.36 -7.59
CA ASP A 14 -3.17 1.12 -9.00
C ASP A 14 -1.66 1.27 -9.26
N GLU A 15 -1.01 2.32 -8.74
CA GLU A 15 0.43 2.52 -8.87
C GLU A 15 1.25 1.46 -8.11
N ALA A 16 0.81 1.08 -6.91
CA ALA A 16 1.45 0.01 -6.15
C ALA A 16 1.35 -1.35 -6.87
N ILE A 17 0.24 -1.62 -7.56
CA ILE A 17 0.08 -2.83 -8.39
C ILE A 17 0.94 -2.74 -9.65
N ALA A 18 0.93 -1.60 -10.34
CA ALA A 18 1.72 -1.39 -11.56
C ALA A 18 3.24 -1.48 -11.31
N SER A 19 3.69 -1.06 -10.13
CA SER A 19 5.09 -1.18 -9.70
C SER A 19 5.46 -2.56 -9.16
N GLY A 20 4.50 -3.49 -9.03
CA GLY A 20 4.71 -4.83 -8.48
C GLY A 20 4.82 -4.90 -6.95
N ARG A 21 4.63 -3.77 -6.26
CA ARG A 21 4.63 -3.70 -4.79
C ARG A 21 3.40 -4.39 -4.20
N LEU A 22 2.25 -4.25 -4.85
CA LEU A 22 1.02 -5.01 -4.59
C LEU A 22 0.64 -5.88 -5.80
N SER A 23 -0.25 -6.84 -5.60
CA SER A 23 -0.83 -7.65 -6.67
C SER A 23 -2.35 -7.60 -6.61
N ASP A 24 -3.01 -7.59 -7.77
CA ASP A 24 -4.45 -7.73 -7.90
C ASP A 24 -4.91 -9.21 -7.92
N THR A 25 -3.97 -10.16 -7.90
CA THR A 25 -4.25 -11.58 -7.99
C THR A 25 -4.52 -12.17 -6.61
N PRO A 26 -5.73 -12.70 -6.33
CA PRO A 26 -6.03 -13.34 -5.06
C PRO A 26 -5.10 -14.54 -4.79
N GLY A 27 -4.58 -14.64 -3.57
CA GLY A 27 -3.71 -15.74 -3.14
C GLY A 27 -2.22 -15.38 -3.13
N THR A 28 -1.81 -14.28 -3.77
CA THR A 28 -0.46 -13.74 -3.62
C THR A 28 -0.24 -13.13 -2.23
N ASP A 29 0.99 -13.14 -1.74
CA ASP A 29 1.32 -12.59 -0.41
C ASP A 29 1.07 -11.08 -0.32
N ASN A 30 1.30 -10.37 -1.42
CA ASN A 30 1.05 -8.93 -1.56
C ASN A 30 -0.31 -8.61 -2.22
N TYR A 31 -1.30 -9.49 -2.11
CA TYR A 31 -2.64 -9.25 -2.64
C TYR A 31 -3.25 -7.96 -2.07
N ALA A 32 -3.51 -6.97 -2.93
CA ALA A 32 -4.01 -5.64 -2.60
C ALA A 32 -5.27 -5.67 -1.73
N GLY A 33 -6.15 -6.67 -1.90
CA GLY A 33 -7.35 -6.84 -1.09
C GLY A 33 -7.08 -7.06 0.41
N ARG A 34 -5.86 -7.47 0.79
CA ARG A 34 -5.43 -7.63 2.20
C ARG A 34 -4.95 -6.33 2.83
N TYR A 35 -4.74 -5.28 2.04
CA TYR A 35 -4.16 -4.03 2.52
C TYR A 35 -5.18 -2.90 2.58
N MET A 36 -4.84 -1.88 3.37
CA MET A 36 -5.55 -0.62 3.51
C MET A 36 -4.56 0.51 3.33
N TYR A 37 -4.91 1.49 2.51
CA TYR A 37 -4.10 2.68 2.31
C TYR A 37 -4.19 3.57 3.57
N MET A 38 -3.04 3.93 4.12
CA MET A 38 -2.94 4.71 5.36
C MET A 38 -2.54 6.17 5.14
N GLY A 39 -2.16 6.54 3.91
CA GLY A 39 -1.57 7.84 3.58
C GLY A 39 -0.23 7.69 2.86
N THR A 40 0.30 8.82 2.41
CA THR A 40 1.63 8.94 1.80
C THR A 40 2.53 9.66 2.80
N TRP A 41 3.69 9.07 3.10
CA TRP A 41 4.73 9.66 3.93
C TRP A 41 6.01 9.79 3.12
N LEU A 42 6.58 10.98 3.03
CA LEU A 42 7.82 11.23 2.28
C LEU A 42 7.75 10.65 0.85
N ASP A 43 6.64 10.92 0.15
CA ASP A 43 6.35 10.40 -1.20
C ASP A 43 6.24 8.87 -1.32
N VAL A 44 6.11 8.16 -0.19
CA VAL A 44 5.91 6.72 -0.14
C VAL A 44 4.51 6.40 0.38
N ASP A 45 3.71 5.75 -0.45
CA ASP A 45 2.40 5.22 -0.04
C ASP A 45 2.59 4.11 0.99
N ALA A 46 1.94 4.25 2.15
CA ALA A 46 1.95 3.21 3.16
C ALA A 46 0.65 2.40 3.12
N PHE A 47 0.83 1.10 2.98
CA PHE A 47 -0.23 0.12 2.96
C PHE A 47 -0.14 -0.71 4.23
N LYS A 48 -1.23 -0.82 4.97
CA LYS A 48 -1.30 -1.61 6.20
C LYS A 48 -2.13 -2.85 5.97
N HIS A 49 -1.59 -4.01 6.30
CA HIS A 49 -2.32 -5.27 6.25
C HIS A 49 -3.50 -5.22 7.24
N ARG A 50 -4.68 -5.62 6.78
CA ARG A 50 -5.93 -5.54 7.55
C ARG A 50 -5.91 -6.48 8.75
N ASP A 51 -5.46 -7.72 8.54
CA ASP A 51 -5.43 -8.76 9.60
C ASP A 51 -4.24 -8.58 10.55
N THR A 52 -3.00 -8.55 10.04
CA THR A 52 -1.79 -8.50 10.89
C THR A 52 -1.47 -7.11 11.43
N ARG A 53 -2.10 -6.05 10.89
CA ARG A 53 -1.80 -4.63 11.21
C ARG A 53 -0.36 -4.21 10.88
N GLU A 54 0.38 -5.02 10.12
CA GLU A 54 1.74 -4.72 9.69
C GLU A 54 1.73 -3.83 8.46
N TYR A 55 2.78 -3.03 8.29
CA TYR A 55 2.94 -2.20 7.09
C TYR A 55 3.66 -2.99 6.01
N LEU A 56 3.17 -2.86 4.78
CA LEU A 56 3.88 -3.34 3.61
C LEU A 56 5.21 -2.56 3.52
N PRO A 57 6.36 -3.26 3.58
CA PRO A 57 7.64 -2.59 3.51
C PRO A 57 7.73 -1.74 2.25
N ALA A 58 8.32 -0.55 2.39
CA ALA A 58 8.81 0.21 1.26
C ALA A 58 10.09 -0.48 0.79
N THR A 59 9.96 -1.56 0.02
CA THR A 59 11.13 -2.32 -0.41
C THR A 59 12.04 -1.44 -1.26
N ASN A 60 13.33 -1.50 -0.92
CA ASN A 60 14.47 -0.74 -1.44
C ASN A 60 14.92 -1.22 -2.82
#